data_AF-A0A1M3EAD8-F1
#
_entry.id   AF-A0A1M3EAD8-F1
#
_cell.length_a   1.000
_cell.length_b   1.000
_cell.length_c   1.000
_cell.angle_alpha   90.00
_cell.angle_beta   90.00
_cell.angle_gamma   90.00
#
_symmetry.space_group_name_H-M   'P 1'
#
loop_
_entity.id
_entity.type
_entity.pdbx_description
1 polymer ?
#
loop_
_entity_poly.entity_id
_entity_poly.type
_entity_poly.pdbx_seq_one_letter_code
_entity_poly.pdbx_strand_id
1 'polypeptide(L)'
;MAATYYQILEIPADADLLTIKKSFRKLAMQYHPDKSTGNSFSQAHYLLIQEAYQTLTNPELRKAYDTELWLSQKKTFYQGQALTPALMIKRLQRLAEAVMIQKQFHILEDHLAAFLLDAMNEVNSALFQARANENEQEVFADYIIFLGKDLPKPFRDEVFDRLSHTLGQQLNDIELKISSIQQQKRSADWYQKNIFWLLLCIGVLICLLMYFYAKTRH
;
A
#
# COMPACT_ATOMS: atom_id res chain seq x y z
N MET A 1 21.33 8.62 6.92
CA MET A 1 20.20 7.71 7.18
C MET A 1 20.77 6.31 7.31
N ALA A 2 20.36 5.56 8.33
CA ALA A 2 20.71 4.14 8.42
C ALA A 2 20.03 3.36 7.27
N ALA A 3 20.70 2.37 6.71
CA ALA A 3 20.15 1.54 5.65
C ALA A 3 18.99 0.69 6.19
N THR A 4 17.90 0.55 5.42
CA THR A 4 16.79 -0.33 5.81
C THR A 4 17.16 -1.81 5.63
N TYR A 5 16.45 -2.72 6.30
CA TYR A 5 16.65 -4.16 6.14
C TYR A 5 16.42 -4.64 4.70
N TYR A 6 15.52 -3.97 3.98
CA TYR A 6 15.31 -4.20 2.54
C TYR A 6 16.52 -3.78 1.70
N GLN A 7 17.13 -2.64 2.02
CA GLN A 7 18.36 -2.18 1.36
C GLN A 7 19.55 -3.10 1.69
N ILE A 8 19.67 -3.56 2.94
CA ILE A 8 20.71 -4.51 3.37
C ILE A 8 20.59 -5.83 2.61
N LEU A 9 19.36 -6.31 2.38
CA LEU A 9 19.12 -7.51 1.57
C LEU A 9 19.06 -7.24 0.07
N GLU A 10 19.30 -6.02 -0.42
CA GLU A 10 19.23 -5.67 -1.86
C GLU A 10 17.89 -6.06 -2.52
N ILE A 11 16.77 -5.94 -1.80
CA ILE A 11 15.44 -6.33 -2.27
C ILE A 11 14.47 -5.14 -2.22
N PRO A 12 13.43 -5.14 -3.06
CA PRO A 12 12.33 -4.19 -2.90
C PRO A 12 11.52 -4.55 -1.65
N ALA A 13 10.82 -3.59 -1.03
CA ALA A 13 10.10 -3.88 0.21
C ALA A 13 8.76 -4.62 0.01
N ASP A 14 8.29 -4.74 -1.22
CA ASP A 14 7.20 -5.66 -1.62
C ASP A 14 7.70 -7.09 -1.90
N ALA A 15 8.99 -7.37 -1.66
CA ALA A 15 9.57 -8.69 -1.89
C ALA A 15 8.82 -9.78 -1.11
N ASP A 16 8.52 -10.86 -1.83
CA ASP A 16 7.94 -12.08 -1.29
C ASP A 16 8.99 -12.89 -0.51
N LEU A 17 8.52 -13.88 0.25
CA LEU A 17 9.38 -14.71 1.08
C LEU A 17 10.44 -15.46 0.25
N LEU A 18 10.13 -15.81 -1.00
CA LEU A 18 11.06 -16.47 -1.91
C LEU A 18 12.21 -15.54 -2.31
N THR A 19 11.90 -14.29 -2.65
CA THR A 19 12.89 -13.27 -3.00
C THR A 19 13.79 -12.94 -1.80
N ILE A 20 13.21 -12.80 -0.61
CA ILE A 20 13.96 -12.59 0.64
C ILE A 20 14.96 -13.73 0.87
N LYS A 21 14.50 -14.98 0.79
CA LYS A 21 15.35 -16.18 0.95
C LYS A 21 16.44 -16.27 -0.10
N LYS A 22 16.12 -15.96 -1.36
CA LYS A 22 17.07 -15.99 -2.47
C LYS A 22 18.18 -14.96 -2.27
N SER A 23 17.83 -13.72 -1.89
CA SER A 23 18.82 -12.68 -1.68
C SER A 23 19.71 -12.97 -0.47
N PHE A 24 19.11 -13.42 0.63
CA PHE A 24 19.87 -13.85 1.82
C PHE A 24 20.91 -14.91 1.48
N ARG A 25 20.57 -15.95 0.70
CA ARG A 25 21.54 -16.99 0.30
C ARG A 25 22.70 -16.42 -0.52
N LYS A 26 22.41 -15.51 -1.46
CA LYS A 26 23.42 -14.84 -2.29
C LYS A 26 24.40 -14.04 -1.42
N LEU A 27 23.86 -13.19 -0.55
CA LEU A 27 24.65 -12.30 0.31
C LEU A 27 25.40 -13.08 1.40
N ALA A 28 24.77 -14.08 2.01
CA ALA A 28 25.41 -14.96 3.00
C ALA A 28 26.61 -15.71 2.41
N MET A 29 26.55 -16.13 1.14
CA MET A 29 27.69 -16.73 0.45
C MET A 29 28.82 -15.75 0.13
N GLN A 30 28.48 -14.47 -0.08
CA GLN A 30 29.44 -13.41 -0.39
C GLN A 30 30.17 -12.91 0.86
N TYR A 31 29.44 -12.78 1.96
CA TYR A 31 29.96 -12.26 3.23
C TYR A 31 30.26 -13.36 4.26
N HIS A 32 30.29 -14.63 3.85
CA HIS A 32 30.58 -15.75 4.76
C HIS A 32 31.94 -15.59 5.43
N PRO A 33 32.07 -15.78 6.76
CA PRO A 33 33.33 -15.60 7.48
C PRO A 33 34.45 -16.50 6.92
N ASP A 34 34.14 -17.73 6.50
CA ASP A 34 35.13 -18.65 5.92
C ASP A 34 35.74 -18.15 4.59
N LYS A 35 35.01 -17.34 3.82
CA LYS A 35 35.50 -16.78 2.54
C LYS A 35 36.15 -15.41 2.69
N SER A 36 36.04 -14.81 3.87
CA SER A 36 36.49 -13.44 4.18
C SER A 36 37.43 -13.44 5.39
N THR A 37 38.43 -14.32 5.34
CA THR A 37 39.43 -14.49 6.39
C THR A 37 40.08 -13.16 6.77
N GLY A 38 39.80 -12.69 7.99
CA GLY A 38 40.43 -11.52 8.59
C GLY A 38 39.80 -10.16 8.30
N ASN A 39 38.67 -10.09 7.58
CA ASN A 39 37.98 -8.81 7.33
C ASN A 39 36.83 -8.59 8.33
N SER A 40 37.07 -7.78 9.36
CA SER A 40 36.05 -7.39 10.35
C SER A 40 34.81 -6.73 9.73
N PHE A 41 34.97 -6.11 8.56
CA PHE A 41 33.86 -5.52 7.79
C PHE A 41 32.88 -6.58 7.28
N SER A 42 33.39 -7.72 6.80
CA SER A 42 32.58 -8.83 6.28
C SER A 42 31.75 -9.48 7.39
N GLN A 43 32.33 -9.60 8.60
CA GLN A 43 31.62 -10.13 9.76
C GLN A 43 30.47 -9.21 10.20
N ALA A 44 30.70 -7.90 10.28
CA ALA A 44 29.67 -6.93 10.63
C ALA A 44 28.52 -6.91 9.60
N HIS A 45 28.83 -6.96 8.31
CA HIS A 45 27.82 -7.06 7.25
C HIS A 45 27.05 -8.37 7.29
N TYR A 46 27.71 -9.50 7.55
CA TYR A 46 27.02 -10.78 7.67
C TYR A 46 25.99 -10.78 8.81
N LEU A 47 26.33 -10.19 9.96
CA LEU A 47 25.40 -10.05 11.08
C LEU A 47 24.18 -9.20 10.71
N LEU A 48 24.38 -8.06 10.03
CA LEU A 48 23.28 -7.21 9.54
C LEU A 48 22.38 -7.94 8.53
N ILE A 49 22.98 -8.73 7.62
CA ILE A 49 22.25 -9.57 6.65
C ILE A 49 21.40 -10.61 7.39
N GLN A 50 21.96 -11.24 8.43
CA GLN A 50 21.25 -12.23 9.23
C GLN A 50 20.08 -11.61 10.01
N GLU A 51 20.29 -10.46 10.64
CA GLU A 51 19.25 -9.72 11.36
C GLU A 51 18.14 -9.29 10.41
N ALA A 52 18.48 -8.67 9.28
CA ALA A 52 17.50 -8.29 8.26
C ALA A 52 16.68 -9.49 7.77
N TYR A 53 17.32 -10.64 7.54
CA TYR A 53 16.62 -11.86 7.16
C TYR A 53 15.68 -12.38 8.26
N GLN A 54 16.12 -12.41 9.52
CA GLN A 54 15.31 -12.87 10.64
C GLN A 54 14.06 -12.01 10.83
N THR A 55 14.20 -10.68 10.75
CA THR A 55 13.09 -9.74 10.86
C THR A 55 12.14 -9.85 9.67
N LEU A 56 12.65 -9.87 8.43
CA LEU A 56 11.82 -9.82 7.23
C LEU A 56 11.14 -11.15 6.87
N THR A 57 11.62 -12.28 7.41
CA THR A 57 10.98 -13.60 7.18
C THR A 57 9.87 -13.92 8.17
N ASN A 58 9.87 -13.30 9.35
CA ASN A 58 8.78 -13.43 10.32
C ASN A 58 7.72 -12.35 10.06
N PRO A 59 6.46 -12.70 9.74
CA PRO A 59 5.42 -11.73 9.45
C PRO A 59 5.18 -10.70 10.57
N GLU A 60 5.23 -11.11 11.83
CA GLU A 60 4.99 -10.23 12.98
C GLU A 60 6.15 -9.25 13.18
N LEU A 61 7.39 -9.74 13.09
CA LEU A 61 8.59 -8.90 13.21
C LEU A 61 8.71 -7.94 12.02
N ARG A 62 8.38 -8.39 10.81
CA ARG A 62 8.33 -7.54 9.62
C ARG A 62 7.30 -6.42 9.79
N LYS A 63 6.09 -6.74 10.27
CA LYS A 63 5.05 -5.73 10.54
C LYS A 63 5.49 -4.72 11.59
N ALA A 64 6.12 -5.17 12.68
CA ALA A 64 6.64 -4.30 13.72
C ALA A 64 7.75 -3.37 13.18
N TYR A 65 8.69 -3.92 12.43
CA TYR A 65 9.77 -3.17 11.78
C TYR A 65 9.23 -2.13 10.79
N ASP A 66 8.29 -2.50 9.93
CA ASP A 66 7.67 -1.59 8.96
C ASP A 66 6.89 -0.47 9.68
N THR A 67 6.28 -0.77 10.82
CA THR A 67 5.61 0.22 11.69
C THR A 67 6.61 1.21 12.28
N GLU A 68 7.75 0.75 12.79
CA GLU A 68 8.80 1.62 13.31
C GLU A 68 9.38 2.50 12.20
N LEU A 69 9.63 1.91 11.03
CA LEU A 69 10.10 2.64 9.85
C LEU A 69 9.12 3.77 9.48
N TRP A 70 7.81 3.49 9.48
CA TRP A 70 6.76 4.50 9.26
C TRP A 70 6.77 5.61 10.32
N LEU A 71 6.80 5.24 11.60
CA LEU A 71 6.81 6.21 12.71
C LEU A 71 8.04 7.11 12.68
N SER A 72 9.20 6.57 12.28
CA SER A 72 10.42 7.34 12.09
C SER A 72 10.27 8.41 11.00
N GLN A 73 9.52 8.11 9.94
CA GLN A 73 9.18 9.04 8.86
C GLN A 73 8.06 10.01 9.26
N LYS A 74 7.15 9.62 10.16
CA LYS A 74 6.03 10.46 10.65
C LYS A 74 6.50 11.83 11.14
N LYS A 75 7.65 11.90 11.84
CA LYS A 75 8.25 13.18 12.29
C LYS A 75 8.55 14.15 11.13
N THR A 76 8.84 13.64 9.93
CA THR A 76 9.09 14.44 8.72
C THR A 76 7.80 15.08 8.19
N PHE A 77 6.65 14.43 8.36
CA PHE A 77 5.35 14.92 7.90
C PHE A 77 4.71 15.92 8.89
N TYR A 78 4.91 15.75 10.20
CA TYR A 78 4.29 16.59 11.24
C TYR A 78 5.25 17.64 11.84
N GLN A 79 5.93 18.43 11.01
CA GLN A 79 6.67 19.60 11.52
C GLN A 79 5.69 20.69 12.01
N GLY A 80 5.92 21.17 13.24
CA GLY A 80 5.04 22.00 14.07
C GLY A 80 4.81 23.43 13.58
N GLN A 81 4.09 23.56 12.48
CA GLN A 81 3.52 24.83 12.01
C GLN A 81 2.02 24.86 12.27
N ALA A 82 1.45 26.07 12.35
CA ALA A 82 0.00 26.27 12.44
C ALA A 82 -0.70 25.50 11.31
N LEU A 83 -1.72 24.74 11.65
CA LEU A 83 -2.43 23.90 10.70
C LEU A 83 -3.23 24.82 9.75
N THR A 84 -2.79 24.91 8.49
CA THR A 84 -3.48 25.62 7.41
C THR A 84 -3.87 24.63 6.31
N PRO A 85 -4.89 24.94 5.49
CA PRO A 85 -5.25 24.11 4.34
C PRO A 85 -4.05 23.78 3.44
N ALA A 86 -3.26 24.79 3.06
CA ALA A 86 -2.05 24.61 2.28
C ALA A 86 -1.03 23.66 2.94
N LEU A 87 -0.86 23.71 4.26
CA LEU A 87 0.04 22.80 4.97
C LEU A 87 -0.50 21.35 5.00
N MET A 88 -1.81 21.18 5.19
CA MET A 88 -2.45 19.86 5.13
C MET A 88 -2.26 19.23 3.74
N ILE A 89 -2.51 19.99 2.67
CA ILE A 89 -2.27 19.55 1.29
C ILE A 89 -0.80 19.22 1.08
N LYS A 90 0.12 20.06 1.54
CA LYS A 90 1.56 19.82 1.42
C LYS A 90 2.02 18.55 2.13
N ARG A 91 1.38 18.18 3.24
CA ARG A 91 1.62 16.90 3.93
C ARG A 91 1.17 15.72 3.07
N LEU A 92 -0.03 15.80 2.50
CA LEU A 92 -0.55 14.78 1.60
C LEU A 92 0.29 14.63 0.32
N GLN A 93 0.73 15.74 -0.26
CA GLN A 93 1.62 15.74 -1.41
C GLN A 93 2.93 15.01 -1.11
N ARG A 94 3.62 15.34 0.00
CA ARG A 94 4.85 14.65 0.39
C ARG A 94 4.62 13.16 0.63
N LEU A 95 3.47 12.80 1.19
CA LEU A 95 3.09 11.41 1.38
C LEU A 95 2.86 10.71 0.04
N ALA A 96 2.16 11.35 -0.90
CA ALA A 96 1.96 10.82 -2.25
C ALA A 96 3.29 10.63 -3.00
N GLU A 97 4.21 11.59 -2.90
CA GLU A 97 5.57 11.46 -3.44
C GLU A 97 6.30 10.26 -2.83
N ALA A 98 6.23 10.09 -1.50
CA ALA A 98 6.84 8.94 -0.82
C ALA A 98 6.24 7.61 -1.28
N VAL A 99 4.90 7.54 -1.39
CA VAL A 99 4.15 6.37 -1.87
C VAL A 99 4.47 6.04 -3.33
N MET A 100 4.62 7.03 -4.20
CA MET A 100 4.97 6.80 -5.61
C MET A 100 6.43 6.35 -5.80
N ILE A 101 7.37 6.93 -5.06
CA ILE A 101 8.80 6.65 -5.20
C ILE A 101 9.15 5.28 -4.61
N GLN A 102 8.50 4.88 -3.53
CA GLN A 102 8.75 3.62 -2.87
C GLN A 102 7.55 2.69 -3.10
N LYS A 103 7.66 1.68 -3.98
CA LYS A 103 6.71 0.53 -4.04
C LYS A 103 6.70 -0.33 -2.75
N GLN A 104 7.09 0.26 -1.62
CA GLN A 104 7.46 -0.42 -0.37
C GLN A 104 6.27 -0.61 0.59
N PHE A 105 5.06 -0.20 0.21
CA PHE A 105 3.93 -0.04 1.13
C PHE A 105 2.99 -1.26 1.25
N HIS A 106 3.43 -2.47 0.90
CA HIS A 106 2.57 -3.66 0.99
C HIS A 106 2.10 -3.98 2.42
N ILE A 107 2.73 -3.39 3.45
CA ILE A 107 2.42 -3.62 4.88
C ILE A 107 1.93 -2.34 5.60
N LEU A 108 1.76 -1.25 4.84
CA LEU A 108 1.41 0.07 5.37
C LEU A 108 -0.03 0.50 5.12
N GLU A 109 -0.89 -0.38 4.59
CA GLU A 109 -2.30 -0.04 4.33
C GLU A 109 -3.00 0.46 5.60
N ASP A 110 -2.79 -0.21 6.74
CA ASP A 110 -3.31 0.19 8.06
C ASP A 110 -2.82 1.59 8.46
N HIS A 111 -1.53 1.86 8.26
CA HIS A 111 -0.86 3.10 8.69
C HIS A 111 -1.17 4.29 7.77
N LEU A 112 -1.26 4.03 6.47
CA LEU A 112 -1.69 4.98 5.47
C LEU A 112 -3.14 5.37 5.74
N ALA A 113 -4.03 4.40 5.93
CA ALA A 113 -5.42 4.65 6.30
C ALA A 113 -5.51 5.50 7.59
N ALA A 114 -4.78 5.12 8.65
CA ALA A 114 -4.75 5.86 9.89
C ALA A 114 -4.24 7.31 9.71
N PHE A 115 -3.25 7.53 8.84
CA PHE A 115 -2.76 8.87 8.51
C PHE A 115 -3.80 9.69 7.76
N LEU A 116 -4.49 9.10 6.76
CA LEU A 116 -5.54 9.80 6.02
C LEU A 116 -6.72 10.15 6.93
N LEU A 117 -7.10 9.25 7.83
CA LEU A 117 -8.15 9.50 8.82
C LEU A 117 -7.74 10.56 9.84
N ASP A 118 -6.48 10.56 10.31
CA ASP A 118 -5.96 11.63 11.18
C ASP A 118 -5.91 12.98 10.45
N ALA A 119 -5.54 12.99 9.17
CA ALA A 119 -5.57 14.20 8.34
C ALA A 119 -6.98 14.79 8.23
N MET A 120 -8.01 13.94 8.27
CA MET A 120 -9.43 14.31 8.22
C MET A 120 -10.14 14.11 9.58
N ASN A 121 -9.42 14.26 10.69
CA ASN A 121 -10.06 14.24 12.01
C ASN A 121 -10.98 15.45 12.19
N GLU A 122 -11.85 15.42 13.19
CA GLU A 122 -12.88 16.44 13.41
C GLU A 122 -12.32 17.88 13.46
N VAL A 123 -11.18 18.08 14.14
CA VAL A 123 -10.52 19.39 14.25
C VAL A 123 -9.98 19.85 12.90
N ASN A 124 -9.31 18.96 12.18
CA ASN A 124 -8.70 19.26 10.90
C ASN A 124 -9.78 19.54 9.85
N SER A 125 -10.84 18.74 9.81
CA SER A 125 -11.97 18.92 8.91
C SER A 125 -12.67 20.26 9.14
N ALA A 126 -12.96 20.61 10.40
CA ALA A 126 -13.57 21.91 10.72
C ALA A 126 -12.67 23.09 10.32
N LEU A 127 -11.36 22.99 10.58
CA LEU A 127 -10.41 24.03 10.19
C LEU A 127 -10.31 24.17 8.66
N PHE A 128 -10.28 23.02 7.97
CA PHE A 128 -10.16 22.96 6.52
C PHE A 128 -11.40 23.55 5.84
N GLN A 129 -12.61 23.16 6.27
CA GLN A 129 -13.86 23.76 5.79
C GLN A 129 -13.93 25.27 6.01
N ALA A 130 -13.46 25.75 7.17
CA ALA A 130 -13.55 27.17 7.51
C ALA A 130 -12.56 28.06 6.73
N ARG A 131 -11.50 27.49 6.14
CA ARG A 131 -10.37 28.27 5.61
C ARG A 131 -9.95 27.91 4.18
N ALA A 132 -10.27 26.72 3.70
CA ALA A 132 -9.88 26.28 2.36
C ALA A 132 -10.79 26.90 1.30
N ASN A 133 -10.20 27.33 0.19
CA ASN A 133 -10.96 27.68 -1.01
C ASN A 133 -11.34 26.43 -1.83
N GLU A 134 -12.20 26.59 -2.84
CA GLU A 134 -12.69 25.48 -3.69
C GLU A 134 -11.55 24.69 -4.35
N ASN A 135 -10.52 25.37 -4.85
CA ASN A 135 -9.36 24.73 -5.47
C ASN A 135 -8.54 23.92 -4.46
N GLU A 136 -8.34 24.43 -3.24
CA GLU A 136 -7.66 23.70 -2.16
C GLU A 136 -8.47 22.46 -1.74
N GLN A 137 -9.80 22.57 -1.71
CA GLN A 137 -10.69 21.44 -1.42
C GLN A 137 -10.58 20.35 -2.49
N GLU A 138 -10.59 20.73 -3.77
CA GLU A 138 -10.43 19.79 -4.89
C GLU A 138 -9.06 19.10 -4.85
N VAL A 139 -7.97 19.86 -4.70
CA VAL A 139 -6.60 19.31 -4.63
C VAL A 139 -6.44 18.37 -3.44
N PHE A 140 -7.01 18.74 -2.27
CA PHE A 140 -7.00 17.87 -1.10
C PHE A 140 -7.72 16.55 -1.37
N ALA A 141 -8.91 16.61 -1.97
CA ALA A 141 -9.67 15.43 -2.35
C ALA A 141 -8.91 14.52 -3.30
N ASP A 142 -8.33 15.09 -4.35
CA ASP A 142 -7.60 14.33 -5.35
C ASP A 142 -6.41 13.57 -4.72
N TYR A 143 -5.70 14.17 -3.75
CA TYR A 143 -4.65 13.47 -3.01
C TYR A 143 -5.19 12.35 -2.11
N ILE A 144 -6.28 12.58 -1.37
CA ILE A 144 -6.89 11.54 -0.53
C ILE A 144 -7.40 10.38 -1.40
N ILE A 145 -8.04 10.66 -2.52
CA ILE A 145 -8.53 9.66 -3.48
C ILE A 145 -7.35 8.89 -4.07
N PHE A 146 -6.30 9.59 -4.50
CA PHE A 146 -5.09 8.98 -5.05
C PHE A 146 -4.44 8.02 -4.06
N LEU A 147 -4.29 8.43 -2.79
CA LEU A 147 -3.69 7.62 -1.73
C LEU A 147 -4.63 6.50 -1.26
N GLY A 148 -5.94 6.71 -1.29
CA GLY A 148 -6.94 5.79 -0.74
C GLY A 148 -7.44 4.72 -1.72
N LYS A 149 -7.37 4.95 -3.04
CA LYS A 149 -7.94 4.03 -4.06
C LYS A 149 -7.43 2.59 -3.96
N ASP A 150 -6.18 2.44 -3.52
CA ASP A 150 -5.52 1.15 -3.44
C ASP A 150 -5.64 0.45 -2.09
N LEU A 151 -6.22 1.12 -1.09
CA LEU A 151 -6.46 0.54 0.22
C LEU A 151 -7.43 -0.65 0.18
N PRO A 152 -7.32 -1.59 1.14
CA PRO A 152 -8.32 -2.62 1.39
C PRO A 152 -9.68 -1.99 1.57
N LYS A 153 -10.71 -2.70 1.10
CA LYS A 153 -12.10 -2.23 1.13
C LYS A 153 -12.52 -1.57 2.45
N PRO A 154 -12.34 -2.19 3.65
CA PRO A 154 -12.83 -1.59 4.89
C PRO A 154 -12.21 -0.21 5.15
N PHE A 155 -10.89 -0.08 4.96
CA PHE A 155 -10.19 1.19 5.15
C PHE A 155 -10.50 2.21 4.07
N ARG A 156 -10.60 1.76 2.81
CA ARG A 156 -10.93 2.62 1.68
C ARG A 156 -12.31 3.26 1.85
N ASP A 157 -13.30 2.45 2.20
CA ASP A 157 -14.68 2.91 2.39
C ASP A 157 -14.72 3.92 3.56
N GLU A 158 -14.06 3.63 4.69
CA GLU A 158 -13.97 4.57 5.82
C GLU A 158 -13.28 5.89 5.46
N VAL A 159 -12.17 5.86 4.72
CA VAL A 159 -11.45 7.06 4.27
C VAL A 159 -12.33 7.89 3.34
N PHE A 160 -13.03 7.26 2.39
CA PHE A 160 -13.87 7.97 1.43
C PHE A 160 -15.15 8.53 2.06
N ASP A 161 -15.74 7.82 3.02
CA ASP A 161 -16.85 8.33 3.82
C ASP A 161 -16.41 9.54 4.67
N ARG A 162 -15.20 9.50 5.26
CA ARG A 162 -14.66 10.65 6.00
C ARG A 162 -14.40 11.85 5.10
N LEU A 163 -13.92 11.60 3.87
CA LEU A 163 -13.64 12.65 2.88
C LEU A 163 -14.92 13.38 2.46
N SER A 164 -16.00 12.64 2.17
CA SER A 164 -17.28 13.25 1.78
C SER A 164 -17.84 14.12 2.90
N HIS A 165 -17.78 13.65 4.16
CA HIS A 165 -18.14 14.45 5.33
C HIS A 165 -17.25 15.68 5.52
N THR A 166 -15.96 15.59 5.19
CA THR A 166 -14.99 16.68 5.36
C THR A 166 -15.18 17.78 4.32
N LEU A 167 -15.62 17.45 3.10
CA LEU A 167 -15.81 18.44 2.03
C LEU A 167 -17.27 18.89 1.85
N GLY A 168 -18.23 18.21 2.50
CA GLY A 168 -19.65 18.56 2.44
C GLY A 168 -20.29 18.26 1.08
N GLN A 169 -21.53 18.74 0.88
CA GLN A 169 -22.33 18.53 -0.35
C GLN A 169 -21.83 19.28 -1.59
N GLN A 170 -20.71 20.01 -1.53
CA GLN A 170 -20.31 20.91 -2.62
C GLN A 170 -19.68 20.19 -3.82
N LEU A 171 -19.35 18.89 -3.73
CA LEU A 171 -18.63 18.19 -4.80
C LEU A 171 -19.32 16.89 -5.22
N ASN A 172 -20.47 17.02 -5.89
CA ASN A 172 -21.13 15.91 -6.62
C ASN A 172 -20.14 15.19 -7.56
N ASP A 173 -19.19 15.91 -8.15
CA ASP A 173 -18.17 15.34 -9.04
C ASP A 173 -17.17 14.44 -8.30
N ILE A 174 -16.88 14.71 -7.02
CA ILE A 174 -16.04 13.84 -6.18
C ILE A 174 -16.78 12.55 -5.84
N GLU A 175 -18.06 12.63 -5.47
CA GLU A 175 -18.87 11.44 -5.21
C GLU A 175 -18.98 10.54 -6.45
N LEU A 176 -19.08 11.14 -7.64
CA LEU A 176 -19.02 10.42 -8.91
C LEU A 176 -17.63 9.76 -9.16
N LYS A 177 -16.54 10.47 -8.87
CA LYS A 177 -15.18 9.89 -8.92
C LYS A 177 -15.03 8.72 -7.94
N ILE A 178 -15.48 8.87 -6.70
CA ILE A 178 -15.39 7.84 -5.65
C ILE A 178 -16.21 6.60 -6.03
N SER A 179 -17.48 6.81 -6.41
CA SER A 179 -18.39 5.71 -6.78
C SER A 179 -17.91 4.94 -8.01
N SER A 180 -17.37 5.63 -9.03
CA SER A 180 -16.78 4.97 -10.20
C SER A 180 -15.54 4.14 -9.86
N ILE A 181 -14.66 4.63 -8.97
CA ILE A 181 -13.50 3.87 -8.47
C ILE A 181 -13.95 2.62 -7.69
N GLN A 182 -14.91 2.78 -6.77
CA GLN A 182 -15.45 1.67 -5.99
C GLN A 182 -16.11 0.62 -6.88
N GLN A 183 -16.86 1.04 -7.90
CA GLN A 183 -17.51 0.14 -8.87
C GLN A 183 -16.48 -0.61 -9.72
N GLN A 184 -15.45 0.08 -10.21
CA GLN A 184 -14.38 -0.54 -11.01
C GLN A 184 -13.67 -1.64 -10.21
N LYS A 185 -13.28 -1.37 -8.95
CA LYS A 185 -12.68 -2.40 -8.08
C LYS A 185 -13.65 -3.53 -7.76
N ARG A 186 -14.93 -3.24 -7.47
CA ARG A 186 -15.93 -4.29 -7.19
C ARG A 186 -16.09 -5.26 -8.36
N SER A 187 -16.00 -4.76 -9.60
CA SER A 187 -16.03 -5.61 -10.78
C SER A 187 -14.78 -6.50 -10.89
N ALA A 188 -13.59 -5.93 -10.68
CA ALA A 188 -12.32 -6.66 -10.69
C ALA A 188 -12.27 -7.76 -9.61
N ASP A 189 -12.65 -7.43 -8.37
CA ASP A 189 -12.69 -8.36 -7.24
C ASP A 189 -13.69 -9.51 -7.49
N TRP A 190 -14.85 -9.21 -8.09
CA TRP A 190 -15.84 -10.22 -8.46
C TRP A 190 -15.30 -11.19 -9.51
N TYR A 191 -14.63 -10.68 -10.55
CA TYR A 191 -14.01 -11.52 -11.58
C TYR A 191 -12.92 -12.42 -10.98
N GLN A 192 -12.02 -11.87 -10.17
CA GLN A 192 -10.93 -12.63 -9.57
C GLN A 192 -11.44 -13.74 -8.64
N LYS A 193 -12.51 -13.48 -7.88
CA LYS A 193 -13.12 -14.48 -6.98
C LYS A 193 -13.91 -15.56 -7.73
N ASN A 194 -14.50 -15.23 -8.87
CA ASN A 194 -15.42 -16.12 -9.59
C ASN A 194 -14.85 -16.71 -10.89
N ILE A 195 -13.61 -16.38 -11.26
CA ILE A 195 -12.96 -16.88 -12.49
C ILE A 195 -12.94 -18.40 -12.56
N PHE A 196 -12.68 -19.07 -11.43
CA PHE A 196 -12.70 -20.53 -11.34
C PHE A 196 -14.07 -21.11 -11.70
N TRP A 197 -15.14 -20.57 -11.11
CA TRP A 197 -16.51 -21.02 -11.37
C TRP A 197 -16.95 -20.72 -12.80
N LEU A 198 -16.56 -19.57 -13.36
CA LEU A 198 -16.82 -19.23 -14.76
C LEU A 198 -16.16 -20.21 -15.73
N LEU A 199 -14.88 -20.54 -15.51
CA LEU A 199 -14.17 -21.53 -16.32
C LEU A 199 -14.79 -22.92 -16.20
N LEU A 200 -15.21 -23.30 -15.00
CA LEU A 200 -15.91 -24.57 -14.76
C LEU A 200 -17.25 -24.63 -15.50
N CYS A 201 -18.06 -23.57 -15.45
CA CYS A 201 -19.31 -23.48 -16.19
C CYS A 201 -19.10 -23.54 -17.72
N ILE A 202 -18.08 -22.85 -18.24
CA ILE A 202 -17.73 -22.89 -19.67
C ILE A 202 -17.33 -24.31 -20.08
N GLY A 203 -16.52 -24.99 -19.26
CA GLY A 203 -16.12 -26.38 -19.51
C GLY A 203 -17.31 -27.33 -19.58
N VAL A 204 -18.24 -27.24 -18.62
CA VAL A 204 -19.47 -28.04 -18.62
C VAL A 204 -20.31 -27.77 -19.87
N LEU A 205 -20.43 -26.50 -20.28
CA LEU A 205 -21.20 -26.10 -21.46
C LEU A 205 -20.59 -26.66 -22.75
N ILE A 206 -19.26 -26.65 -22.89
CA ILE A 206 -18.55 -27.28 -24.01
C ILE A 206 -18.80 -28.79 -24.03
N CYS A 207 -18.70 -29.47 -22.87
CA CYS A 207 -18.99 -30.90 -22.78
C CYS A 207 -20.43 -31.24 -23.18
N LEU A 208 -21.40 -30.44 -22.77
CA LEU A 208 -22.80 -30.61 -23.15
C LEU A 208 -22.99 -30.39 -24.65
N LEU A 209 -22.38 -29.36 -25.24
CA LEU A 209 -22.43 -29.13 -26.69
C LEU A 209 -21.83 -30.30 -27.47
N MET A 210 -20.70 -30.85 -27.03
CA MET A 210 -20.10 -32.04 -27.65
C MET A 210 -21.03 -33.27 -27.54
N TYR A 211 -21.64 -33.47 -26.38
CA TYR A 211 -22.60 -34.56 -26.17
C TYR A 211 -23.82 -34.45 -27.11
N PHE A 212 -24.44 -33.27 -27.19
CA PHE A 212 -25.59 -33.05 -28.07
C PHE A 212 -25.21 -33.17 -29.54
N TYR A 213 -24.06 -32.63 -29.94
CA TYR A 213 -23.55 -32.77 -31.31
C TYR A 213 -23.34 -34.24 -31.70
N ALA A 214 -22.75 -35.04 -30.81
CA ALA A 214 -22.57 -36.48 -31.02
C ALA A 214 -23.91 -37.22 -31.10
N LYS A 215 -24.88 -36.85 -30.26
CA LYS A 215 -26.22 -37.46 -30.23
C LYS A 215 -27.04 -37.18 -31.49
N THR A 216 -26.90 -36.01 -32.11
CA THR A 216 -27.62 -35.66 -33.35
C THR A 216 -27.11 -36.36 -34.62
N ARG A 217 -25.95 -37.05 -34.54
CA ARG A 217 -25.35 -37.78 -35.67
C ARG A 217 -25.68 -39.28 -35.71
N HIS A 218 -26.27 -39.81 -34.65
CA HIS A 218 -26.80 -41.17 -34.58
C HIS A 218 -28.30 -41.17 -34.85
#